data_AF-A0AAV7XLX1-F1
#
_entry.id   AF-A0AAV7XLX1-F1
#
_cell.length_a   1.000
_cell.length_b   1.000
_cell.length_c   1.000
_cell.angle_alpha   90.00
_cell.angle_beta   90.00
_cell.angle_gamma   90.00
#
_symmetry.space_group_name_H-M   'P 1'
#
loop_
_entity.id
_entity.type
_entity.pdbx_description
1 polymer ?
#
loop_
_entity_poly.entity_id
_entity_poly.type
_entity_poly.pdbx_seq_one_letter_code
_entity_poly.pdbx_strand_id
1 'polypeptide(L)'
;MIVCGIYVGEVKPKMNTYLKPFAVYMSRLKASGGVKWTDPRNGAVRSSEVVCPVLSADAPATAAALNEMELNLTLEPRKRIRRVRRFLYEDFHVPLRTGYRMEKQAEQAEARRKSRKGVVGTSVLSSMPEVDRAVCVCAEYLHQVCLGVTKYFLNLMFFEKGPWYVGDNLEHINMFLLSIRVPDFVKRRPRGMDKFSYLIGSEFRSLLLFYSLPALQAYLPDRYFQHWLVLVEAIYLLLQDSISEVDLKAAEILLRLFVRDINELYGPKYYTYNVHSLLHLPLLVERWGLLWATSSFCFEKFNHFIITHIHGTKHVGKELLNNVKIIQSVQVFENVIEARKLCVNPGMRDVMVCSKVLSNDCLPDGGEMIISDAGITSYKLYSRVKIEGVLYSSRCYDASKKRANSFVQSKPIDAAHTMTYGEVLCYLCDCDTNSVFCLLMAYQAVHTKILFHYESRLKVQHLVPVHPSEDVILIPVSCIQNQSYQGW
;
A
#
# COMPACT_ATOMS: atom_id res chain seq x y z
N MET A 1 -10.93 -12.37 -5.24
CA MET A 1 -10.78 -11.84 -6.62
C MET A 1 -11.58 -12.73 -7.57
N ILE A 2 -12.34 -12.15 -8.50
CA ILE A 2 -13.12 -12.90 -9.51
C ILE A 2 -12.51 -12.62 -10.88
N VAL A 3 -12.06 -13.66 -11.58
CA VAL A 3 -11.55 -13.54 -12.95
C VAL A 3 -12.73 -13.52 -13.91
N CYS A 4 -12.92 -12.37 -14.58
CA CYS A 4 -14.05 -12.16 -15.49
C CYS A 4 -13.69 -12.37 -16.97
N GLY A 5 -12.41 -12.39 -17.30
CA GLY A 5 -11.93 -12.57 -18.66
C GLY A 5 -10.43 -12.82 -18.70
N ILE A 6 -9.99 -13.51 -19.74
CA ILE A 6 -8.58 -13.81 -20.00
C ILE A 6 -8.34 -13.61 -21.49
N TYR A 7 -7.26 -12.92 -21.84
CA TYR A 7 -6.83 -12.76 -23.22
C TYR A 7 -5.47 -13.43 -23.39
N VAL A 8 -5.33 -14.24 -24.44
CA VAL A 8 -4.08 -14.89 -24.82
C VAL A 8 -3.83 -14.57 -26.29
N GLY A 9 -2.75 -13.87 -26.58
CA GLY A 9 -2.36 -13.50 -27.93
C GLY A 9 -1.02 -12.77 -27.95
N GLU A 10 -0.39 -12.74 -29.11
CA GLU A 10 0.93 -12.10 -29.30
C GLU A 10 0.88 -10.57 -29.27
N VAL A 11 -0.30 -10.00 -29.55
CA VAL A 11 -0.55 -8.56 -29.55
C VAL A 11 -1.60 -8.19 -28.52
N LYS A 12 -1.54 -6.97 -27.98
CA LYS A 12 -2.53 -6.46 -27.03
C LYS A 12 -3.95 -6.52 -27.62
N PRO A 13 -4.97 -6.85 -26.80
CA PRO A 13 -6.34 -6.92 -27.29
C PRO A 13 -6.87 -5.53 -27.67
N LYS A 14 -7.79 -5.50 -28.64
CA LYS A 14 -8.67 -4.34 -28.82
C LYS A 14 -9.66 -4.30 -27.65
N MET A 15 -9.46 -3.40 -26.70
CA MET A 15 -10.23 -3.37 -25.45
C MET A 15 -11.74 -3.26 -25.67
N ASN A 16 -12.21 -2.48 -26.65
CA ASN A 16 -13.62 -2.41 -26.99
C ASN A 16 -14.22 -3.75 -27.44
N THR A 17 -13.44 -4.61 -28.08
CA THR A 17 -13.88 -5.96 -28.47
C THR A 17 -13.80 -6.91 -27.27
N TYR A 18 -12.69 -6.86 -26.53
CA TYR A 18 -12.41 -7.75 -25.42
C TYR A 18 -13.37 -7.56 -24.24
N LEU A 19 -13.67 -6.31 -23.87
CA LEU A 19 -14.53 -5.98 -22.72
C LEU A 19 -16.03 -5.98 -23.07
N LYS A 20 -16.41 -6.11 -24.36
CA LYS A 20 -17.83 -6.09 -24.78
C LYS A 20 -18.68 -7.17 -24.12
N PRO A 21 -18.27 -8.45 -24.04
CA PRO A 21 -19.05 -9.47 -23.35
C PRO A 21 -19.28 -9.12 -21.87
N PHE A 22 -18.25 -8.59 -21.19
CA PHE A 22 -18.33 -8.18 -19.80
C PHE A 22 -19.30 -7.00 -19.61
N ALA A 23 -19.19 -5.96 -20.44
CA ALA A 23 -20.10 -4.81 -20.38
C ALA A 23 -21.56 -5.22 -20.59
N VAL A 24 -21.84 -6.04 -21.61
CA VAL A 24 -23.20 -6.57 -21.87
C VAL A 24 -23.72 -7.39 -20.70
N TYR A 25 -22.88 -8.21 -20.08
CA TYR A 25 -23.26 -9.00 -18.90
C TYR A 25 -23.63 -8.09 -17.72
N MET A 26 -22.82 -7.07 -17.44
CA MET A 26 -23.09 -6.12 -16.35
C MET A 26 -24.40 -5.35 -16.57
N SER A 27 -24.68 -4.91 -17.80
CA SER A 27 -25.95 -4.24 -18.12
C SER A 27 -27.15 -5.17 -17.95
N ARG A 28 -27.03 -6.45 -18.32
CA ARG A 28 -28.08 -7.47 -18.07
C ARG A 28 -28.27 -7.73 -16.59
N LEU A 29 -27.19 -7.85 -15.83
CA LEU A 29 -27.24 -8.13 -14.39
C LEU A 29 -27.93 -7.00 -13.62
N LYS A 30 -27.66 -5.75 -13.99
CA LYS A 30 -28.39 -4.60 -13.45
C LYS A 30 -29.86 -4.64 -13.82
N ALA A 31 -30.17 -4.90 -15.10
CA ALA A 31 -31.56 -4.99 -15.56
C ALA A 31 -32.36 -6.11 -14.86
N SER A 32 -31.70 -7.19 -14.41
CA SER A 32 -32.33 -8.28 -13.66
C SER A 32 -32.46 -8.02 -12.14
N GLY A 33 -32.03 -6.85 -11.64
CA GLY A 33 -32.08 -6.51 -10.21
C GLY A 33 -30.96 -7.13 -9.35
N GLY A 34 -29.82 -7.48 -9.97
CA GLY A 34 -28.65 -8.02 -9.30
C GLY A 34 -28.65 -9.55 -9.15
N VAL A 35 -27.90 -10.03 -8.15
CA VAL A 35 -27.76 -11.46 -7.81
C VAL A 35 -28.63 -11.80 -6.62
N LYS A 36 -29.56 -12.75 -6.79
CA LYS A 36 -30.34 -13.32 -5.69
C LYS A 36 -29.59 -14.48 -5.04
N TRP A 37 -29.53 -14.50 -3.71
CA TRP A 37 -28.85 -15.55 -2.93
C TRP A 37 -29.52 -15.78 -1.59
N THR A 38 -29.30 -16.93 -0.98
CA THR A 38 -29.85 -17.29 0.34
C THR A 38 -28.78 -17.12 1.40
N ASP A 39 -29.05 -16.33 2.44
CA ASP A 39 -28.13 -16.10 3.54
C ASP A 39 -27.91 -17.40 4.34
N PRO A 40 -26.69 -17.95 4.36
CA PRO A 40 -26.44 -19.24 5.01
C PRO A 40 -26.60 -19.20 6.52
N ARG A 41 -26.64 -18.01 7.14
CA ARG A 41 -26.74 -17.84 8.60
C ARG A 41 -28.18 -17.92 9.11
N ASN A 42 -29.15 -17.51 8.30
CA ASN A 42 -30.56 -17.38 8.71
C ASN A 42 -31.58 -17.85 7.65
N GLY A 43 -31.13 -18.29 6.47
CA GLY A 43 -31.99 -18.77 5.39
C GLY A 43 -32.75 -17.68 4.62
N ALA A 44 -32.55 -16.40 4.91
CA ALA A 44 -33.26 -15.31 4.25
C ALA A 44 -32.80 -15.16 2.79
N VAL A 45 -33.74 -14.99 1.86
CA VAL A 45 -33.44 -14.64 0.47
C VAL A 45 -33.06 -13.16 0.41
N ARG A 46 -31.89 -12.86 -0.15
CA ARG A 46 -31.34 -11.51 -0.36
C ARG A 46 -31.12 -11.26 -1.85
N SER A 47 -31.14 -10.00 -2.24
CA SER A 47 -30.68 -9.55 -3.56
C SER A 47 -29.53 -8.58 -3.36
N SER A 48 -28.46 -8.77 -4.10
CA SER A 48 -27.28 -7.91 -4.08
C SER A 48 -27.06 -7.30 -5.46
N GLU A 49 -27.04 -5.98 -5.51
CA GLU A 49 -26.61 -5.26 -6.71
C GLU A 49 -25.09 -5.40 -6.90
N VAL A 50 -24.65 -5.50 -8.15
CA VAL A 50 -23.24 -5.61 -8.50
C VAL A 50 -22.88 -4.41 -9.37
N VAL A 51 -21.97 -3.59 -8.84
CA VAL A 51 -21.46 -2.39 -9.51
C VAL A 51 -19.97 -2.53 -9.77
N CYS A 52 -19.51 -2.00 -10.90
CA CYS A 52 -18.10 -1.97 -11.28
C CYS A 52 -17.68 -0.54 -11.68
N PRO A 53 -17.75 0.43 -10.74
CA PRO A 53 -17.61 1.85 -11.07
C PRO A 53 -16.13 2.28 -11.28
N VAL A 54 -15.17 1.43 -10.92
CA VAL A 54 -13.73 1.74 -10.92
C VAL A 54 -12.94 0.84 -11.87
N LEU A 55 -11.99 1.47 -12.57
CA LEU A 55 -10.96 0.86 -13.38
C LEU A 55 -9.59 1.10 -12.72
N SER A 56 -8.99 0.01 -12.21
CA SER A 56 -7.62 -0.01 -11.68
C SER A 56 -6.70 -0.72 -12.66
N ALA A 57 -5.87 0.04 -13.37
CA ALA A 57 -4.84 -0.48 -14.26
C ALA A 57 -3.71 0.55 -14.43
N ASP A 58 -2.58 0.12 -15.00
CA ASP A 58 -1.52 1.05 -15.39
C ASP A 58 -2.04 2.10 -16.42
N ALA A 59 -1.33 3.21 -16.57
CA ALA A 59 -1.78 4.31 -17.43
C ALA A 59 -2.00 3.88 -18.90
N PRO A 60 -1.13 3.06 -19.52
CA PRO A 60 -1.38 2.55 -20.87
C PRO A 60 -2.63 1.67 -21.00
N ALA A 61 -2.87 0.73 -20.07
CA ALA A 61 -4.06 -0.12 -20.10
C ALA A 61 -5.34 0.68 -19.83
N THR A 62 -5.26 1.65 -18.91
CA THR A 62 -6.38 2.57 -18.64
C THR A 62 -6.73 3.39 -19.87
N ALA A 63 -5.74 3.99 -20.54
CA ALA A 63 -5.96 4.72 -21.79
C ALA A 63 -6.58 3.83 -22.87
N ALA A 64 -6.08 2.60 -23.03
CA ALA A 64 -6.62 1.64 -24.00
C ALA A 64 -8.08 1.26 -23.69
N ALA A 65 -8.43 1.04 -22.42
CA ALA A 65 -9.79 0.73 -22.00
C ALA A 65 -10.75 1.91 -22.21
N LEU A 66 -10.28 3.14 -21.99
CA LEU A 66 -11.04 4.38 -22.24
C LEU A 66 -11.06 4.81 -23.71
N ASN A 67 -10.38 4.07 -24.60
CA ASN A 67 -10.18 4.39 -26.01
C ASN A 67 -9.56 5.79 -26.21
N GLU A 68 -8.47 6.04 -25.48
CA GLU A 68 -7.66 7.25 -25.53
C GLU A 68 -6.22 6.95 -25.98
N MET A 69 -5.54 7.97 -26.50
CA MET A 69 -4.13 7.88 -26.88
C MET A 69 -3.24 7.70 -25.63
N GLU A 70 -3.54 8.47 -24.59
CA GLU A 70 -2.84 8.50 -23.31
C GLU A 70 -3.81 8.99 -22.25
N LEU A 71 -3.68 8.47 -21.03
CA LEU A 71 -4.53 8.84 -19.90
C LEU A 71 -4.29 10.30 -19.50
N ASN A 72 -5.33 11.11 -19.40
CA ASN A 72 -5.27 12.47 -18.85
C ASN A 72 -6.59 12.84 -18.15
N LEU A 73 -6.51 13.29 -16.89
CA LEU A 73 -7.68 13.63 -16.05
C LEU A 73 -8.15 15.08 -16.22
N THR A 74 -7.24 15.98 -16.62
CA THR A 74 -7.52 17.42 -16.82
C THR A 74 -7.49 17.80 -18.31
N LEU A 75 -7.91 19.03 -18.59
CA LEU A 75 -7.78 19.67 -19.91
C LEU A 75 -6.43 20.37 -20.12
N GLU A 76 -5.42 20.02 -19.34
CA GLU A 76 -4.15 20.75 -19.29
C GLU A 76 -3.39 20.64 -20.62
N PRO A 77 -2.94 21.78 -21.19
CA PRO A 77 -2.13 21.74 -22.39
C PRO A 77 -0.71 21.30 -22.05
N ARG A 78 -0.20 20.29 -22.77
CA ARG A 78 1.22 19.95 -22.68
C ARG A 78 2.08 21.01 -23.39
N LYS A 79 3.15 21.45 -22.73
CA LYS A 79 4.17 22.30 -23.33
C LYS A 79 5.25 21.44 -23.99
N ARG A 80 5.74 21.86 -25.16
CA ARG A 80 6.81 21.17 -25.88
C ARG A 80 8.15 21.60 -25.29
N ILE A 81 8.88 20.66 -24.70
CA ILE A 81 10.22 20.88 -24.18
C ILE A 81 11.18 20.01 -25.00
N ARG A 82 12.01 20.65 -25.80
CA ARG A 82 12.81 19.99 -26.86
C ARG A 82 11.91 19.20 -27.83
N ARG A 83 11.96 17.86 -27.76
CA ARG A 83 11.18 16.92 -28.61
C ARG A 83 10.08 16.18 -27.85
N VAL A 84 9.92 16.41 -26.54
CA VAL A 84 8.96 15.70 -25.69
C VAL A 84 7.91 16.70 -25.17
N ARG A 85 6.64 16.28 -25.17
CA ARG A 85 5.54 17.06 -24.59
C ARG A 85 5.41 16.73 -23.10
N ARG A 86 5.35 17.75 -22.25
CA ARG A 86 5.30 17.60 -20.79
C ARG A 86 4.21 18.48 -20.18
N PHE A 87 3.69 18.04 -19.04
CA PHE A 87 2.82 18.84 -18.18
C PHE A 87 3.72 19.61 -17.24
N LEU A 88 3.81 20.92 -17.45
CA LEU A 88 4.55 21.79 -16.55
C LEU A 88 3.59 22.23 -15.46
N TYR A 89 4.08 22.30 -14.23
CA TYR A 89 3.27 22.83 -13.14
C TYR A 89 2.82 24.26 -13.44
N GLU A 90 1.52 24.51 -13.26
CA GLU A 90 0.88 25.82 -13.36
C GLU A 90 0.06 26.03 -12.07
N ASP A 91 0.14 27.22 -11.48
CA ASP A 91 -0.50 27.48 -10.18
C ASP A 91 -2.04 27.52 -10.25
N PHE A 92 -2.61 27.76 -11.42
CA PHE A 92 -4.05 27.87 -11.61
C PHE A 92 -4.73 26.51 -11.83
N HIS A 93 -5.95 26.40 -11.32
CA HIS A 93 -6.74 25.18 -11.40
C HIS A 93 -7.17 24.89 -12.85
N VAL A 94 -6.69 23.78 -13.41
CA VAL A 94 -7.12 23.31 -14.72
C VAL A 94 -8.41 22.49 -14.60
N PRO A 95 -9.46 22.78 -15.40
CA PRO A 95 -10.70 22.03 -15.33
C PRO A 95 -10.50 20.53 -15.62
N LEU A 96 -11.19 19.70 -14.84
CA LEU A 96 -11.30 18.26 -15.07
C LEU A 96 -12.07 17.96 -16.36
N ARG A 97 -11.82 16.77 -16.91
CA ARG A 97 -12.65 16.21 -17.98
C ARG A 97 -14.01 15.81 -17.43
N THR A 98 -15.00 15.72 -18.32
CA THR A 98 -16.34 15.24 -18.00
C THR A 98 -16.74 14.16 -19.00
N GLY A 99 -17.53 13.18 -18.58
CA GLY A 99 -18.00 12.10 -19.45
C GLY A 99 -18.66 12.65 -20.72
N TYR A 100 -19.52 13.66 -20.58
CA TYR A 100 -20.14 14.37 -21.71
C TYR A 100 -19.14 14.93 -22.73
N ARG A 101 -18.07 15.60 -22.26
CA ARG A 101 -17.04 16.17 -23.16
C ARG A 101 -16.26 15.06 -23.86
N MET A 102 -15.96 13.97 -23.15
CA MET A 102 -15.26 12.82 -23.71
C MET A 102 -16.10 12.11 -24.77
N GLU A 103 -17.41 12.01 -24.57
CA GLU A 103 -18.34 11.43 -25.54
C GLU A 103 -18.44 12.28 -26.82
N LYS A 104 -18.61 13.60 -26.69
CA LYS A 104 -18.57 14.50 -27.86
C LYS A 104 -17.23 14.44 -28.61
N GLN A 105 -16.13 14.26 -27.91
CA GLN A 105 -14.80 14.12 -28.52
C GLN A 105 -14.67 12.78 -29.24
N ALA A 106 -15.28 11.71 -28.70
CA ALA A 106 -15.35 10.40 -29.33
C ALA A 106 -16.13 10.44 -30.65
N GLU A 107 -17.34 11.02 -30.66
CA GLU A 107 -18.17 11.19 -31.87
C GLU A 107 -17.40 11.94 -32.96
N GLN A 108 -16.74 13.05 -32.59
CA GLN A 108 -15.93 13.84 -33.52
C GLN A 108 -14.72 13.06 -34.04
N ALA A 109 -14.09 12.24 -33.19
CA ALA A 109 -12.92 11.46 -33.55
C ALA A 109 -13.26 10.34 -34.54
N GLU A 110 -14.41 9.67 -34.34
CA GLU A 110 -14.91 8.64 -35.24
C GLU A 110 -15.34 9.22 -36.59
N ALA A 111 -16.12 10.32 -36.58
CA ALA A 111 -16.57 10.98 -37.80
C ALA A 111 -15.39 11.47 -38.68
N ARG A 112 -14.30 11.93 -38.05
CA ARG A 112 -13.11 12.45 -38.75
C ARG A 112 -12.00 11.42 -38.91
N ARG A 113 -12.18 10.20 -38.38
CA ARG A 113 -11.14 9.15 -38.29
C ARG A 113 -9.81 9.67 -37.73
N LYS A 114 -9.87 10.56 -36.75
CA LYS A 114 -8.70 11.24 -36.17
C LYS A 114 -8.98 11.63 -34.73
N SER A 115 -8.05 11.30 -33.83
CA SER A 115 -8.24 11.59 -32.40
C SER A 115 -8.48 13.08 -32.12
N ARG A 116 -9.34 13.36 -31.13
CA ARG A 116 -9.70 14.71 -30.70
C ARG A 116 -9.34 14.89 -29.24
N LYS A 117 -8.37 15.78 -28.97
CA LYS A 117 -7.86 16.04 -27.60
C LYS A 117 -7.51 14.74 -26.83
N GLY A 118 -6.88 13.79 -27.53
CA GLY A 118 -6.48 12.50 -26.95
C GLY A 118 -7.55 11.40 -27.01
N VAL A 119 -8.83 11.71 -27.21
CA VAL A 119 -9.88 10.68 -27.39
C VAL A 119 -9.79 10.11 -28.79
N VAL A 120 -9.73 8.77 -28.91
CA VAL A 120 -9.67 8.06 -30.19
C VAL A 120 -11.07 7.71 -30.69
N GLY A 121 -12.00 7.40 -29.78
CA GLY A 121 -13.40 7.11 -30.10
C GLY A 121 -14.20 6.72 -28.87
N THR A 122 -15.33 6.08 -29.11
CA THR A 122 -16.22 5.56 -28.06
C THR A 122 -15.52 4.44 -27.28
N SER A 123 -15.79 4.33 -25.98
CA SER A 123 -15.32 3.21 -25.17
C SER A 123 -16.50 2.32 -24.83
N VAL A 124 -16.30 1.00 -24.88
CA VAL A 124 -17.33 0.05 -24.45
C VAL A 124 -17.69 0.22 -22.97
N LEU A 125 -16.81 0.82 -22.17
CA LEU A 125 -17.11 1.17 -20.77
C LEU A 125 -18.23 2.21 -20.65
N SER A 126 -18.47 3.07 -21.66
CA SER A 126 -19.63 3.99 -21.68
C SER A 126 -20.97 3.24 -21.65
N SER A 127 -21.01 1.97 -22.07
CA SER A 127 -22.23 1.16 -22.08
C SER A 127 -22.49 0.44 -20.76
N MET A 128 -21.51 0.45 -19.85
CA MET A 128 -21.66 -0.15 -18.53
C MET A 128 -22.50 0.75 -17.63
N PRO A 129 -23.40 0.18 -16.82
CA PRO A 129 -24.18 0.98 -15.90
C PRO A 129 -23.28 1.63 -14.85
N GLU A 130 -23.60 2.87 -14.48
CA GLU A 130 -22.92 3.65 -13.42
C GLU A 130 -21.43 3.93 -13.66
N VAL A 131 -20.95 3.75 -14.89
CA VAL A 131 -19.57 4.09 -15.26
C VAL A 131 -19.55 5.44 -15.98
N ASP A 132 -18.95 6.45 -15.35
CA ASP A 132 -18.54 7.68 -16.03
C ASP A 132 -17.05 7.59 -16.40
N ARG A 133 -16.74 7.68 -17.70
CA ARG A 133 -15.37 7.62 -18.24
C ARG A 133 -14.40 8.64 -17.65
N ALA A 134 -14.88 9.80 -17.22
CA ALA A 134 -14.05 10.84 -16.63
C ALA A 134 -13.76 10.60 -15.14
N VAL A 135 -14.53 9.72 -14.49
CA VAL A 135 -14.47 9.51 -13.04
C VAL A 135 -13.96 8.11 -12.72
N CYS A 136 -14.24 7.09 -13.54
CA CYS A 136 -13.96 5.68 -13.27
C CYS A 136 -12.48 5.31 -13.13
N VAL A 137 -11.55 6.24 -13.32
CA VAL A 137 -10.12 6.01 -13.11
C VAL A 137 -9.80 6.19 -11.63
N CYS A 138 -9.01 5.28 -11.04
CA CYS A 138 -8.50 5.43 -9.69
C CYS A 138 -7.01 5.80 -9.65
N ALA A 139 -6.53 6.16 -8.47
CA ALA A 139 -5.11 6.30 -8.21
C ALA A 139 -4.41 4.94 -8.26
N GLU A 140 -3.29 4.84 -8.98
CA GLU A 140 -2.57 3.57 -9.13
C GLU A 140 -1.25 3.58 -8.36
N TYR A 141 -1.30 3.13 -7.10
CA TYR A 141 -0.18 3.21 -6.17
C TYR A 141 1.08 2.45 -6.64
N LEU A 142 0.92 1.28 -7.25
CA LEU A 142 2.07 0.44 -7.64
C LEU A 142 2.86 1.05 -8.81
N HIS A 143 2.21 1.29 -9.94
CA HIS A 143 2.82 1.71 -11.20
C HIS A 143 3.07 3.21 -11.25
N GLN A 144 2.18 4.03 -10.67
CA GLN A 144 2.36 5.49 -10.68
C GLN A 144 3.36 5.92 -9.61
N VAL A 145 3.17 5.48 -8.35
CA VAL A 145 3.96 5.99 -7.21
C VAL A 145 5.22 5.15 -6.99
N CYS A 146 5.10 3.83 -6.80
CA CYS A 146 6.25 2.99 -6.43
C CYS A 146 7.21 2.75 -7.61
N LEU A 147 6.70 2.24 -8.73
CA LEU A 147 7.49 1.94 -9.93
C LEU A 147 7.68 3.15 -10.84
N GLY A 148 6.81 4.15 -10.71
CA GLY A 148 6.84 5.37 -11.50
C GLY A 148 7.71 6.44 -10.86
N VAL A 149 7.18 7.17 -9.88
CA VAL A 149 7.88 8.30 -9.24
C VAL A 149 9.05 7.83 -8.39
N THR A 150 8.82 6.92 -7.45
CA THR A 150 9.83 6.51 -6.45
C THR A 150 11.05 5.91 -7.11
N LYS A 151 10.84 4.89 -7.97
CA LYS A 151 11.93 4.30 -8.76
C LYS A 151 12.65 5.34 -9.61
N TYR A 152 11.94 6.27 -10.23
CA TYR A 152 12.56 7.30 -11.07
C TYR A 152 13.48 8.23 -10.27
N PHE A 153 13.02 8.77 -9.15
CA PHE A 153 13.85 9.68 -8.32
C PHE A 153 14.98 8.96 -7.59
N LEU A 154 14.78 7.73 -7.12
CA LEU A 154 15.89 6.95 -6.57
C LEU A 154 16.93 6.62 -7.66
N ASN A 155 16.51 6.32 -8.89
CA ASN A 155 17.46 6.13 -9.98
C ASN A 155 18.29 7.40 -10.24
N LEU A 156 17.60 8.54 -10.26
CA LEU A 156 18.21 9.86 -10.43
C LEU A 156 19.24 10.17 -9.34
N MET A 157 18.87 9.96 -8.06
CA MET A 157 19.73 10.22 -6.91
C MET A 157 20.95 9.29 -6.85
N PHE A 158 20.81 8.00 -7.20
CA PHE A 158 21.89 7.03 -7.04
C PHE A 158 22.79 6.87 -8.27
N PHE A 159 22.30 7.12 -9.48
CA PHE A 159 22.99 6.72 -10.72
C PHE A 159 23.17 7.83 -11.76
N GLU A 160 22.49 8.96 -11.62
CA GLU A 160 22.65 10.09 -12.55
C GLU A 160 23.43 11.23 -11.90
N LYS A 161 24.57 11.60 -12.49
CA LYS A 161 25.38 12.72 -12.00
C LYS A 161 24.57 14.04 -12.04
N GLY A 162 24.60 14.74 -10.93
CA GLY A 162 23.92 16.02 -10.71
C GLY A 162 24.04 16.44 -9.24
N PRO A 163 23.51 17.62 -8.84
CA PRO A 163 23.64 18.08 -7.47
C PRO A 163 22.86 17.25 -6.44
N TRP A 164 21.99 16.35 -6.88
CA TRP A 164 21.25 15.37 -6.06
C TRP A 164 21.97 14.02 -5.91
N TYR A 165 23.13 13.85 -6.54
CA TYR A 165 23.78 12.55 -6.66
C TYR A 165 24.39 12.09 -5.33
N VAL A 166 24.00 10.90 -4.86
CA VAL A 166 24.48 10.28 -3.61
C VAL A 166 25.29 9.01 -3.85
N GLY A 167 25.53 8.63 -5.11
CA GLY A 167 26.18 7.36 -5.44
C GLY A 167 27.64 7.25 -4.98
N ASP A 168 28.30 8.35 -4.62
CA ASP A 168 29.64 8.31 -4.00
C ASP A 168 29.60 7.76 -2.56
N ASN A 169 28.42 7.75 -1.93
CA ASN A 169 28.18 7.20 -0.59
C ASN A 169 27.46 5.84 -0.61
N LEU A 170 27.44 5.16 -1.77
CA LEU A 170 26.68 3.92 -2.00
C LEU A 170 27.00 2.83 -0.97
N GLU A 171 28.28 2.67 -0.61
CA GLU A 171 28.71 1.67 0.36
C GLU A 171 28.10 1.91 1.76
N HIS A 172 28.20 3.14 2.27
CA HIS A 172 27.63 3.51 3.57
C HIS A 172 26.11 3.37 3.60
N ILE A 173 25.44 3.82 2.53
CA ILE A 173 24.00 3.69 2.40
C ILE A 173 23.59 2.20 2.36
N ASN A 174 24.33 1.37 1.63
CA ASN A 174 24.06 -0.08 1.58
C ASN A 174 24.28 -0.75 2.94
N MET A 175 25.33 -0.38 3.67
CA MET A 175 25.55 -0.87 5.04
C MET A 175 24.36 -0.51 5.95
N PHE A 176 23.87 0.72 5.87
CA PHE A 176 22.68 1.14 6.62
C PHE A 176 21.45 0.32 6.21
N LEU A 177 21.13 0.23 4.92
CA LEU A 177 19.96 -0.52 4.44
C LEU A 177 20.00 -1.99 4.86
N LEU A 178 21.16 -2.64 4.74
CA LEU A 178 21.33 -4.05 5.12
C LEU A 178 21.28 -4.28 6.64
N SER A 179 21.50 -3.24 7.45
CA SER A 179 21.37 -3.30 8.92
C SER A 179 19.91 -3.25 9.40
N ILE A 180 18.99 -2.77 8.57
CA ILE A 180 17.57 -2.63 8.92
C ILE A 180 16.95 -4.01 9.09
N ARG A 181 16.46 -4.28 10.31
CA ARG A 181 15.64 -5.46 10.63
C ARG A 181 14.18 -5.09 10.52
N VAL A 182 13.43 -5.89 9.77
CA VAL A 182 12.00 -5.66 9.51
C VAL A 182 11.16 -6.73 10.20
N PRO A 183 9.90 -6.44 10.56
CA PRO A 183 8.97 -7.44 11.08
C PRO A 183 8.54 -8.45 10.00
N ASP A 184 7.95 -9.57 10.41
CA ASP A 184 7.64 -10.71 9.54
C ASP A 184 6.58 -10.41 8.48
N PHE A 185 5.66 -9.48 8.76
CA PHE A 185 4.67 -9.05 7.78
C PHE A 185 5.33 -8.34 6.58
N VAL A 186 6.53 -7.78 6.75
CA VAL A 186 7.35 -7.26 5.64
C VAL A 186 8.07 -8.42 4.96
N LYS A 187 7.49 -8.94 3.87
CA LYS A 187 7.97 -10.17 3.21
C LYS A 187 9.44 -10.13 2.82
N ARG A 188 9.93 -8.99 2.30
CA ARG A 188 11.31 -8.84 1.81
C ARG A 188 12.10 -7.89 2.68
N ARG A 189 13.31 -8.31 3.05
CA ARG A 189 14.28 -7.45 3.74
C ARG A 189 14.87 -6.44 2.75
N PRO A 190 15.35 -5.28 3.24
CA PRO A 190 16.01 -4.30 2.37
C PRO A 190 17.22 -4.93 1.69
N ARG A 191 17.46 -4.51 0.45
CA ARG A 191 18.65 -4.86 -0.33
C ARG A 191 19.46 -3.60 -0.58
N GLY A 192 20.76 -3.77 -0.80
CA GLY A 192 21.60 -2.68 -1.26
C GLY A 192 21.13 -2.12 -2.60
N MET A 193 21.41 -0.85 -2.82
CA MET A 193 21.12 -0.13 -4.05
C MET A 193 21.99 -0.61 -5.22
N ASP A 194 23.01 -1.43 -4.98
CA ASP A 194 23.73 -2.17 -6.04
C ASP A 194 22.81 -3.17 -6.78
N LYS A 195 21.68 -3.58 -6.17
CA LYS A 195 20.66 -4.45 -6.77
C LYS A 195 19.46 -3.69 -7.33
N PHE A 196 19.57 -2.39 -7.56
CA PHE A 196 18.47 -1.50 -7.92
C PHE A 196 17.57 -2.01 -9.07
N SER A 197 18.16 -2.53 -10.14
CA SER A 197 17.43 -3.04 -11.31
C SER A 197 16.53 -4.25 -11.00
N TYR A 198 16.81 -4.97 -9.90
CA TYR A 198 16.07 -6.15 -9.46
C TYR A 198 15.03 -5.85 -8.36
N LEU A 199 14.93 -4.60 -7.91
CA LEU A 199 13.93 -4.18 -6.92
C LEU A 199 12.52 -4.22 -7.53
N ILE A 200 11.54 -4.68 -6.75
CA ILE A 200 10.13 -4.72 -7.17
C ILE A 200 9.30 -3.64 -6.47
N GLY A 201 8.04 -3.50 -6.86
CA GLY A 201 7.12 -2.50 -6.32
C GLY A 201 7.03 -2.46 -4.78
N SER A 202 6.96 -3.61 -4.11
CA SER A 202 6.87 -3.66 -2.64
C SER A 202 8.15 -3.17 -1.94
N GLU A 203 9.29 -3.31 -2.61
CA GLU A 203 10.59 -2.85 -2.09
C GLU A 203 10.74 -1.35 -2.34
N PHE A 204 10.29 -0.84 -3.49
CA PHE A 204 10.20 0.62 -3.71
C PHE A 204 9.24 1.29 -2.74
N ARG A 205 8.08 0.68 -2.46
CA ARG A 205 7.17 1.12 -1.39
C ARG A 205 7.89 1.23 -0.05
N SER A 206 8.64 0.20 0.32
CA SER A 206 9.33 0.17 1.63
C SER A 206 10.48 1.19 1.67
N LEU A 207 11.21 1.35 0.57
CA LEU A 207 12.20 2.41 0.40
C LEU A 207 11.57 3.79 0.54
N LEU A 208 10.48 4.07 -0.17
CA LEU A 208 9.76 5.35 -0.10
C LEU A 208 9.37 5.65 1.35
N LEU A 209 8.58 4.78 1.97
CA LEU A 209 7.93 5.09 3.24
C LEU A 209 8.89 5.01 4.43
N PHE A 210 9.83 4.07 4.45
CA PHE A 210 10.53 3.73 5.69
C PHE A 210 12.04 3.89 5.65
N TYR A 211 12.68 3.56 4.53
CA TYR A 211 14.14 3.41 4.52
C TYR A 211 14.86 4.61 3.94
N SER A 212 14.27 5.28 2.95
CA SER A 212 14.95 6.33 2.17
C SER A 212 15.30 7.55 3.01
N LEU A 213 14.37 8.05 3.85
CA LEU A 213 14.65 9.22 4.69
C LEU A 213 15.83 9.00 5.64
N PRO A 214 15.84 7.98 6.52
CA PRO A 214 16.98 7.76 7.40
C PRO A 214 18.26 7.37 6.64
N ALA A 215 18.14 6.66 5.50
CA ALA A 215 19.30 6.28 4.71
C ALA A 215 19.95 7.45 3.96
N LEU A 216 19.20 8.49 3.60
CA LEU A 216 19.66 9.61 2.76
C LEU A 216 19.99 10.87 3.56
N GLN A 217 19.54 10.99 4.81
CA GLN A 217 19.63 12.23 5.60
C GLN A 217 21.06 12.80 5.69
N ALA A 218 22.08 11.95 5.80
CA ALA A 218 23.47 12.38 5.91
C ALA A 218 24.16 12.66 4.56
N TYR A 219 23.55 12.28 3.43
CA TYR A 219 24.22 12.23 2.13
C TYR A 219 23.55 13.07 1.04
N LEU A 220 22.22 13.22 1.10
CA LEU A 220 21.46 13.98 0.12
C LEU A 220 21.44 15.46 0.53
N PRO A 221 21.81 16.41 -0.36
CA PRO A 221 21.82 17.82 0.03
C PRO A 221 20.43 18.29 0.45
N ASP A 222 20.39 19.16 1.46
CA ASP A 222 19.19 19.48 2.23
C ASP A 222 17.97 19.85 1.37
N ARG A 223 18.11 20.69 0.34
CA ARG A 223 17.00 21.05 -0.57
C ARG A 223 16.36 19.84 -1.28
N TYR A 224 17.16 18.84 -1.65
CA TYR A 224 16.68 17.61 -2.29
C TYR A 224 16.11 16.64 -1.26
N PHE A 225 16.65 16.64 -0.05
CA PHE A 225 16.11 15.88 1.06
C PHE A 225 14.74 16.39 1.49
N GLN A 226 14.57 17.72 1.63
CA GLN A 226 13.30 18.38 1.89
C GLN A 226 12.27 18.08 0.80
N HIS A 227 12.68 18.15 -0.48
CA HIS A 227 11.83 17.76 -1.60
C HIS A 227 11.38 16.29 -1.54
N TRP A 228 12.30 15.36 -1.25
CA TRP A 228 11.97 13.94 -1.11
C TRP A 228 11.04 13.66 0.09
N LEU A 229 11.30 14.31 1.23
CA LEU A 229 10.48 14.21 2.44
C LEU A 229 9.01 14.55 2.19
N VAL A 230 8.74 15.59 1.39
CA VAL A 230 7.38 16.00 1.02
C VAL A 230 6.63 14.86 0.31
N LEU A 231 7.28 14.13 -0.61
CA LEU A 231 6.65 12.97 -1.27
C LEU A 231 6.38 11.84 -0.29
N VAL A 232 7.36 11.51 0.56
CA VAL A 232 7.25 10.41 1.53
C VAL A 232 6.05 10.63 2.45
N GLU A 233 5.93 11.84 2.98
CA GLU A 233 4.86 12.20 3.91
C GLU A 233 3.50 12.28 3.23
N ALA A 234 3.42 12.89 2.04
CA ALA A 234 2.15 12.95 1.30
C ALA A 234 1.59 11.55 0.99
N ILE A 235 2.46 10.63 0.55
CA ILE A 235 2.05 9.26 0.24
C ILE A 235 1.72 8.49 1.51
N TYR A 236 2.41 8.73 2.62
CA TYR A 236 2.06 8.14 3.92
C TYR A 236 0.64 8.55 4.35
N LEU A 237 0.30 9.84 4.29
CA LEU A 237 -1.05 10.34 4.62
C LEU A 237 -2.12 9.66 3.75
N LEU A 238 -1.87 9.50 2.44
CA LEU A 238 -2.80 8.85 1.51
C LEU A 238 -2.91 7.31 1.67
N LEU A 239 -2.11 6.70 2.55
CA LEU A 239 -2.07 5.27 2.83
C LEU A 239 -2.57 4.90 4.23
N GLN A 240 -3.04 5.86 5.03
CA GLN A 240 -3.67 5.58 6.31
C GLN A 240 -4.90 4.70 6.13
N ASP A 241 -5.29 3.96 7.18
CA ASP A 241 -6.49 3.10 7.17
C ASP A 241 -7.80 3.92 7.20
N SER A 242 -7.70 5.19 7.59
CA SER A 242 -8.75 6.20 7.48
C SER A 242 -8.07 7.56 7.33
N ILE A 243 -8.57 8.41 6.43
CA ILE A 243 -7.98 9.72 6.15
C ILE A 243 -8.99 10.80 6.52
N SER A 244 -8.57 11.76 7.34
CA SER A 244 -9.38 12.95 7.63
C SER A 244 -9.33 13.96 6.47
N GLU A 245 -10.33 14.84 6.35
CA GLU A 245 -10.29 15.92 5.36
C GLU A 245 -9.04 16.81 5.51
N VAL A 246 -8.57 16.99 6.74
CA VAL A 246 -7.35 17.76 7.06
C VAL A 246 -6.12 17.06 6.50
N ASP A 247 -5.98 15.76 6.73
CA ASP A 247 -4.85 14.97 6.23
C ASP A 247 -4.86 14.86 4.70
N LEU A 248 -6.05 14.70 4.12
CA LEU A 248 -6.22 14.70 2.67
C LEU A 248 -5.78 16.04 2.07
N LYS A 249 -6.15 17.16 2.70
CA LYS A 249 -5.74 18.50 2.25
C LYS A 249 -4.24 18.73 2.44
N ALA A 250 -3.67 18.24 3.54
CA ALA A 250 -2.23 18.30 3.77
C ALA A 250 -1.47 17.53 2.67
N ALA A 251 -1.92 16.31 2.34
CA ALA A 251 -1.35 15.53 1.25
C ALA A 251 -1.45 16.26 -0.11
N GLU A 252 -2.58 16.92 -0.39
CA GLU A 252 -2.73 17.74 -1.61
C GLU A 252 -1.70 18.87 -1.67
N ILE A 253 -1.53 19.62 -0.58
CA ILE A 253 -0.53 20.71 -0.50
C ILE A 253 0.87 20.15 -0.73
N LEU A 254 1.24 19.08 -0.04
CA LEU A 254 2.55 18.44 -0.19
C LEU A 254 2.80 17.96 -1.63
N LEU A 255 1.85 17.30 -2.28
CA LEU A 255 2.02 16.86 -3.68
C LEU A 255 2.13 18.03 -4.65
N ARG A 256 1.42 19.15 -4.41
CA ARG A 256 1.59 20.38 -5.19
C ARG A 256 2.99 20.97 -5.01
N LEU A 257 3.51 21.04 -3.79
CA LEU A 257 4.89 21.48 -3.50
C LEU A 257 5.92 20.60 -4.21
N PHE A 258 5.77 19.27 -4.09
CA PHE A 258 6.66 18.32 -4.75
C PHE A 258 6.72 18.54 -6.27
N VAL A 259 5.56 18.72 -6.92
CA VAL A 259 5.49 18.88 -8.38
C VAL A 259 5.98 20.28 -8.80
N ARG A 260 5.65 21.34 -8.06
CA ARG A 260 6.13 22.72 -8.29
C ARG A 260 7.66 22.80 -8.35
N ASP A 261 8.32 22.19 -7.37
CA ASP A 261 9.77 22.35 -7.14
C ASP A 261 10.62 21.55 -8.13
N ILE A 262 10.01 20.69 -8.96
CA ILE A 262 10.73 19.90 -9.98
C ILE A 262 11.53 20.79 -10.93
N ASN A 263 10.93 21.91 -11.36
CA ASN A 263 11.58 22.78 -12.33
C ASN A 263 12.86 23.41 -11.78
N GLU A 264 12.80 23.89 -10.55
CA GLU A 264 13.92 24.59 -9.91
C GLU A 264 15.03 23.62 -9.52
N LEU A 265 14.66 22.47 -8.94
CA LEU A 265 15.63 21.53 -8.36
C LEU A 265 16.30 20.64 -9.41
N TYR A 266 15.55 20.19 -10.42
CA TYR A 266 16.01 19.20 -11.39
C TYR A 266 15.95 19.70 -12.84
N GLY A 267 15.00 20.59 -13.13
CA GLY A 267 14.76 21.14 -14.46
C GLY A 267 13.56 20.53 -15.17
N PRO A 268 13.11 21.16 -16.26
CA PRO A 268 11.82 20.87 -16.88
C PRO A 268 11.74 19.47 -17.52
N LYS A 269 12.88 18.82 -17.77
CA LYS A 269 12.93 17.45 -18.33
C LYS A 269 12.47 16.37 -17.34
N TYR A 270 12.34 16.70 -16.05
CA TYR A 270 11.95 15.75 -15.00
C TYR A 270 10.43 15.75 -14.71
N TYR A 271 9.65 16.62 -15.36
CA TYR A 271 8.19 16.52 -15.40
C TYR A 271 7.75 15.34 -16.26
N THR A 272 7.72 14.15 -15.66
CA THR A 272 7.16 12.95 -16.29
C THR A 272 5.65 12.92 -16.12
N TYR A 273 4.98 12.04 -16.85
CA TYR A 273 3.55 11.79 -16.66
C TYR A 273 3.22 11.40 -15.21
N ASN A 274 4.01 10.48 -14.63
CA ASN A 274 3.80 10.00 -13.27
C ASN A 274 3.99 11.09 -12.21
N VAL A 275 4.90 12.04 -12.46
CA VAL A 275 5.08 13.22 -11.60
C VAL A 275 3.85 14.12 -11.65
N HIS A 276 3.37 14.46 -12.86
CA HIS A 276 2.18 15.28 -13.01
C HIS A 276 0.94 14.63 -12.39
N SER A 277 0.77 13.32 -12.57
CA SER A 277 -0.41 12.62 -12.06
C SER A 277 -0.47 12.55 -10.53
N LEU A 278 0.62 12.87 -9.82
CA LEU A 278 0.58 13.04 -8.36
C LEU A 278 -0.43 14.12 -7.94
N LEU A 279 -0.59 15.18 -8.73
CA LEU A 279 -1.54 16.27 -8.45
C LEU A 279 -2.99 15.78 -8.35
N HIS A 280 -3.30 14.63 -8.95
CA HIS A 280 -4.66 14.08 -8.96
C HIS A 280 -4.89 13.04 -7.86
N LEU A 281 -3.85 12.58 -7.16
CA LEU A 281 -4.01 11.54 -6.14
C LEU A 281 -5.01 11.90 -5.03
N PRO A 282 -5.02 13.13 -4.45
CA PRO A 282 -6.00 13.48 -3.42
C PRO A 282 -7.45 13.37 -3.92
N LEU A 283 -7.73 13.92 -5.12
CA LEU A 283 -9.05 13.82 -5.75
C LEU A 283 -9.46 12.37 -6.02
N LEU A 284 -8.51 11.53 -6.45
CA LEU A 284 -8.79 10.12 -6.72
C LEU A 284 -9.05 9.34 -5.43
N VAL A 285 -8.36 9.68 -4.33
CA VAL A 285 -8.60 9.11 -3.00
C VAL A 285 -9.95 9.56 -2.45
N GLU A 286 -10.32 10.84 -2.63
CA GLU A 286 -11.63 11.37 -2.27
C GLU A 286 -12.77 10.61 -2.98
N ARG A 287 -12.58 10.27 -4.26
CA ARG A 287 -13.59 9.57 -5.08
C ARG A 287 -13.70 8.08 -4.79
N TRP A 288 -12.57 7.40 -4.65
CA TRP A 288 -12.51 5.94 -4.70
C TRP A 288 -11.95 5.28 -3.45
N GLY A 289 -11.54 6.08 -2.47
CA GLY A 289 -10.93 5.61 -1.24
C GLY A 289 -9.41 5.47 -1.32
N LEU A 290 -8.86 4.84 -0.29
CA LEU A 290 -7.45 4.82 0.06
C LEU A 290 -6.58 4.21 -1.05
N LEU A 291 -5.34 4.67 -1.19
CA LEU A 291 -4.42 4.21 -2.24
C LEU A 291 -4.19 2.70 -2.24
N TRP A 292 -4.21 2.04 -1.07
CA TRP A 292 -4.03 0.60 -0.98
C TRP A 292 -5.27 -0.17 -1.47
N ALA A 293 -6.47 0.38 -1.28
CA ALA A 293 -7.74 -0.24 -1.64
C ALA A 293 -7.95 -0.31 -3.16
N THR A 294 -7.40 0.65 -3.90
CA THR A 294 -7.47 0.71 -5.37
C THR A 294 -6.16 0.30 -6.05
N SER A 295 -5.23 -0.33 -5.32
CA SER A 295 -3.91 -0.67 -5.86
C SER A 295 -3.91 -1.96 -6.68
N SER A 296 -3.05 -2.00 -7.70
CA SER A 296 -2.83 -3.19 -8.52
C SER A 296 -1.90 -4.24 -7.90
N PHE A 297 -1.41 -4.05 -6.67
CA PHE A 297 -0.53 -5.02 -6.00
C PHE A 297 -1.15 -6.43 -5.92
N CYS A 298 -2.44 -6.53 -5.59
CA CYS A 298 -3.13 -7.81 -5.54
C CYS A 298 -3.25 -8.46 -6.92
N PHE A 299 -3.48 -7.66 -7.96
CA PHE A 299 -3.61 -8.12 -9.34
C PHE A 299 -2.27 -8.62 -9.88
N GLU A 300 -1.18 -7.89 -9.69
CA GLU A 300 0.17 -8.31 -10.12
C GLU A 300 0.63 -9.58 -9.40
N LYS A 301 0.34 -9.68 -8.09
CA LYS A 301 0.64 -10.91 -7.34
C LYS A 301 -0.14 -12.11 -7.91
N PHE A 302 -1.41 -11.91 -8.26
CA PHE A 302 -2.25 -12.95 -8.83
C PHE A 302 -1.80 -13.33 -10.26
N ASN A 303 -1.43 -12.35 -11.08
CA ASN A 303 -0.86 -12.57 -12.41
C ASN A 303 0.44 -13.38 -12.33
N HIS A 304 1.35 -13.00 -11.43
CA HIS A 304 2.59 -13.74 -11.22
C HIS A 304 2.31 -15.19 -10.79
N PHE A 305 1.41 -15.39 -9.82
CA PHE A 305 0.99 -16.71 -9.40
C PHE A 305 0.45 -17.53 -10.57
N ILE A 306 -0.46 -16.98 -11.37
CA ILE A 306 -1.00 -17.68 -12.52
C ILE A 306 0.09 -18.08 -13.52
N ILE A 307 0.96 -17.14 -13.89
CA ILE A 307 2.00 -17.35 -14.92
C ILE A 307 2.99 -18.43 -14.48
N THR A 308 3.37 -18.48 -13.20
CA THR A 308 4.33 -19.48 -12.70
C THR A 308 3.78 -20.90 -12.68
N HIS A 309 2.46 -21.07 -12.76
CA HIS A 309 1.78 -22.38 -12.75
C HIS A 309 1.35 -22.83 -14.16
N ILE A 310 1.80 -22.14 -15.21
CA ILE A 310 1.64 -22.57 -16.60
C ILE A 310 2.97 -23.22 -17.02
N HIS A 311 2.95 -24.51 -17.31
CA HIS A 311 4.13 -25.28 -17.72
C HIS A 311 4.03 -25.80 -19.15
N GLY A 312 2.83 -25.86 -19.72
CA GLY A 312 2.59 -26.30 -21.09
C GLY A 312 3.05 -25.26 -22.12
N THR A 313 3.79 -25.72 -23.13
CA THR A 313 4.16 -24.90 -24.31
C THR A 313 3.07 -24.92 -25.39
N LYS A 314 2.14 -25.88 -25.32
CA LYS A 314 0.98 -26.00 -26.21
C LYS A 314 -0.31 -25.81 -25.40
N HIS A 315 -1.29 -25.12 -25.97
CA HIS A 315 -2.59 -24.86 -25.33
C HIS A 315 -2.53 -24.10 -24.00
N VAL A 316 -1.60 -23.14 -23.88
CA VAL A 316 -1.43 -22.24 -22.72
C VAL A 316 -2.76 -21.70 -22.18
N GLY A 317 -3.66 -21.26 -23.07
CA GLY A 317 -4.97 -20.74 -22.66
C GLY A 317 -5.87 -21.76 -21.95
N LYS A 318 -5.78 -23.06 -22.32
CA LYS A 318 -6.57 -24.13 -21.68
C LYS A 318 -6.04 -24.44 -20.28
N GLU A 319 -4.71 -24.54 -20.15
CA GLU A 319 -4.06 -24.75 -18.85
C GLU A 319 -4.35 -23.58 -17.90
N LEU A 320 -4.19 -22.35 -18.39
CA LEU A 320 -4.54 -21.13 -17.67
C LEU A 320 -6.00 -21.15 -17.19
N LEU A 321 -6.95 -21.48 -18.07
CA LEU A 321 -8.36 -21.57 -17.71
C LEU A 321 -8.62 -22.63 -16.64
N ASN A 322 -7.98 -23.80 -16.74
CA ASN A 322 -8.12 -24.87 -15.75
C ASN A 322 -7.57 -24.44 -14.38
N ASN A 323 -6.40 -23.83 -14.35
CA ASN A 323 -5.78 -23.34 -13.10
C ASN A 323 -6.67 -22.29 -12.43
N VAL A 324 -7.18 -21.32 -13.20
CA VAL A 324 -8.11 -20.30 -12.69
C VAL A 324 -9.37 -20.92 -12.11
N LYS A 325 -9.97 -21.92 -12.80
CA LYS A 325 -11.15 -22.63 -12.31
C LYS A 325 -10.88 -23.36 -11.00
N ILE A 326 -9.74 -24.02 -10.86
CA ILE A 326 -9.35 -24.72 -9.63
C ILE A 326 -9.23 -23.71 -8.48
N ILE A 327 -8.50 -22.62 -8.69
CA ILE A 327 -8.30 -21.57 -7.67
C ILE A 327 -9.65 -20.98 -7.22
N GLN A 328 -10.51 -20.62 -8.17
CA GLN A 328 -11.84 -20.09 -7.86
C GLN A 328 -12.70 -21.11 -7.10
N SER A 329 -12.63 -22.39 -7.48
CA SER A 329 -13.38 -23.45 -6.80
C SER A 329 -12.92 -23.64 -5.36
N VAL A 330 -11.59 -23.68 -5.13
CA VAL A 330 -11.01 -23.78 -3.78
C VAL A 330 -11.45 -22.60 -2.92
N GLN A 331 -11.40 -21.37 -3.44
CA GLN A 331 -11.87 -20.19 -2.71
C GLN A 331 -13.34 -20.29 -2.30
N VAL A 332 -14.20 -20.79 -3.19
CA VAL A 332 -15.63 -21.01 -2.89
C VAL A 332 -15.78 -22.04 -1.78
N PHE A 333 -15.04 -23.16 -1.84
CA PHE A 333 -15.07 -24.18 -0.79
C PHE A 333 -14.60 -23.65 0.56
N GLU A 334 -13.49 -22.90 0.60
CA GLU A 334 -12.98 -22.25 1.82
C GLU A 334 -14.02 -21.33 2.43
N ASN A 335 -14.63 -20.45 1.63
CA ASN A 335 -15.65 -19.51 2.09
C ASN A 335 -16.91 -20.24 2.63
N VAL A 336 -17.30 -21.35 2.00
CA VAL A 336 -18.43 -22.18 2.49
C VAL A 336 -18.09 -22.83 3.82
N ILE A 337 -16.86 -23.31 4.00
CA ILE A 337 -16.40 -23.89 5.27
C ILE A 337 -16.34 -22.82 6.36
N GLU A 338 -15.82 -21.63 6.04
CA GLU A 338 -15.69 -20.52 6.98
C GLU A 338 -17.07 -19.98 7.42
N ALA A 339 -18.00 -19.83 6.48
CA ALA A 339 -19.38 -19.45 6.80
C ALA A 339 -20.05 -20.44 7.76
N ARG A 340 -19.73 -21.74 7.65
CA ARG A 340 -20.19 -22.77 8.60
C ARG A 340 -19.52 -22.64 9.98
N LYS A 341 -18.26 -22.19 10.05
CA LYS A 341 -17.54 -21.95 11.32
C LYS A 341 -18.02 -20.69 12.06
N LEU A 342 -18.38 -19.63 11.33
CA LEU A 342 -18.93 -18.38 11.91
C LEU A 342 -20.26 -18.60 12.64
N CYS A 343 -20.91 -19.75 12.46
CA CYS A 343 -22.08 -20.16 13.23
C CYS A 343 -21.76 -20.59 14.68
N VAL A 344 -20.48 -20.61 15.11
CA VAL A 344 -20.06 -21.23 16.38
C VAL A 344 -19.49 -20.28 17.44
N ASN A 345 -18.87 -19.12 17.15
CA ASN A 345 -18.55 -18.09 18.17
C ASN A 345 -17.86 -16.85 17.57
N PRO A 346 -18.38 -15.61 17.74
CA PRO A 346 -17.77 -14.40 17.16
C PRO A 346 -16.84 -13.58 18.09
N GLY A 347 -16.57 -14.01 19.32
CA GLY A 347 -16.17 -13.06 20.39
C GLY A 347 -14.72 -13.01 20.87
N MET A 348 -13.84 -13.97 20.55
CA MET A 348 -12.48 -13.99 21.13
C MET A 348 -11.43 -13.63 20.10
N ARG A 349 -10.58 -12.65 20.43
CA ARG A 349 -9.29 -12.47 19.75
C ARG A 349 -8.50 -13.76 19.93
N ASP A 350 -8.11 -14.38 18.82
CA ASP A 350 -7.32 -15.61 18.84
C ASP A 350 -5.90 -15.28 19.33
N VAL A 351 -5.65 -15.53 20.61
CA VAL A 351 -4.34 -15.41 21.25
C VAL A 351 -3.85 -16.81 21.56
N MET A 352 -2.76 -17.20 20.93
CA MET A 352 -2.16 -18.52 21.10
C MET A 352 -0.70 -18.38 21.50
N VAL A 353 -0.32 -18.97 22.63
CA VAL A 353 1.07 -19.01 23.08
C VAL A 353 1.83 -20.09 22.31
N CYS A 354 2.95 -19.75 21.65
CA CYS A 354 3.51 -20.56 20.55
C CYS A 354 4.93 -21.13 20.80
N SER A 355 5.38 -21.31 22.05
CA SER A 355 6.80 -21.65 22.32
C SER A 355 7.11 -22.38 23.63
N LYS A 356 8.37 -22.81 23.77
CA LYS A 356 8.97 -23.43 24.96
C LYS A 356 8.80 -22.51 26.18
N VAL A 357 8.42 -23.09 27.31
CA VAL A 357 8.40 -22.41 28.61
C VAL A 357 9.83 -21.99 28.96
N LEU A 358 10.03 -20.71 29.20
CA LEU A 358 11.32 -20.14 29.62
C LEU A 358 11.55 -20.41 31.11
N SER A 359 12.82 -20.48 31.54
CA SER A 359 13.16 -20.47 32.97
C SER A 359 13.01 -19.05 33.54
N ASN A 360 12.85 -18.95 34.86
CA ASN A 360 12.76 -17.66 35.53
C ASN A 360 14.05 -16.84 35.41
N ASP A 361 15.20 -17.48 35.17
CA ASP A 361 16.48 -16.78 34.89
C ASP A 361 16.44 -15.91 33.62
N CYS A 362 15.39 -16.04 32.80
CA CYS A 362 15.16 -15.19 31.64
C CYS A 362 14.47 -13.86 31.99
N LEU A 363 14.03 -13.65 33.24
CA LEU A 363 13.45 -12.39 33.68
C LEU A 363 14.53 -11.31 33.79
N PRO A 364 14.24 -10.07 33.35
CA PRO A 364 15.11 -8.94 33.60
C PRO A 364 15.10 -8.55 35.09
N ASP A 365 16.15 -7.85 35.53
CA ASP A 365 16.23 -7.30 36.87
C ASP A 365 14.99 -6.44 37.20
N GLY A 366 14.38 -6.67 38.37
CA GLY A 366 13.15 -6.01 38.80
C GLY A 366 11.85 -6.57 38.19
N GLY A 367 11.93 -7.52 37.25
CA GLY A 367 10.75 -8.12 36.62
C GLY A 367 9.82 -8.86 37.58
N GLU A 368 10.37 -9.61 38.55
CA GLU A 368 9.56 -10.32 39.57
C GLU A 368 8.74 -9.37 40.44
N MET A 369 9.33 -8.22 40.81
CA MET A 369 8.65 -7.19 41.60
C MET A 369 7.45 -6.61 40.84
N ILE A 370 7.64 -6.27 39.56
CA ILE A 370 6.56 -5.73 38.70
C ILE A 370 5.41 -6.75 38.54
N ILE A 371 5.74 -8.03 38.38
CA ILE A 371 4.74 -9.11 38.24
C ILE A 371 3.96 -9.28 39.55
N SER A 372 4.66 -9.24 40.70
CA SER A 372 4.05 -9.28 42.03
C SER A 372 3.13 -8.09 42.29
N ASP A 373 3.57 -6.87 41.93
CA ASP A 373 2.77 -5.65 42.08
C ASP A 373 1.50 -5.65 41.21
N ALA A 374 1.52 -6.39 40.10
CA ALA A 374 0.35 -6.64 39.26
C ALA A 374 -0.59 -7.71 39.83
N GLY A 375 -0.28 -8.30 41.00
CA GLY A 375 -1.09 -9.32 41.67
C GLY A 375 -0.94 -10.72 41.09
N ILE A 376 0.08 -10.97 40.25
CA ILE A 376 0.30 -12.26 39.61
C ILE A 376 1.32 -13.06 40.45
N THR A 377 0.87 -14.17 41.03
CA THR A 377 1.70 -14.98 41.95
C THR A 377 2.13 -16.32 41.36
N SER A 378 1.40 -16.83 40.34
CA SER A 378 1.67 -18.10 39.68
C SER A 378 1.65 -17.92 38.16
N TYR A 379 2.79 -18.16 37.49
CA TYR A 379 2.90 -17.85 36.08
C TYR A 379 3.85 -18.76 35.29
N LYS A 380 3.68 -18.76 33.97
CA LYS A 380 4.59 -19.39 33.00
C LYS A 380 5.12 -18.36 32.03
N LEU A 381 6.42 -18.41 31.76
CA LEU A 381 7.09 -17.51 30.82
C LEU A 381 7.22 -18.13 29.44
N TYR A 382 7.07 -17.30 28.42
CA TYR A 382 7.10 -17.71 27.02
C TYR A 382 7.90 -16.75 26.17
N SER A 383 8.54 -17.30 25.14
CA SER A 383 9.35 -16.52 24.22
C SER A 383 8.58 -15.94 23.03
N ARG A 384 7.38 -16.46 22.74
CA ARG A 384 6.55 -16.05 21.59
C ARG A 384 5.06 -16.18 21.86
N VAL A 385 4.28 -15.28 21.27
CA VAL A 385 2.81 -15.32 21.23
C VAL A 385 2.33 -15.07 19.81
N LYS A 386 1.20 -15.65 19.44
CA LYS A 386 0.49 -15.35 18.19
C LYS A 386 -0.79 -14.60 18.54
N ILE A 387 -0.95 -13.42 17.96
CA ILE A 387 -2.10 -12.53 18.19
C ILE A 387 -2.73 -12.31 16.81
N GLU A 388 -3.99 -12.69 16.64
CA GLU A 388 -4.74 -12.44 15.39
C GLU A 388 -3.99 -12.91 14.12
N GLY A 389 -3.33 -14.07 14.20
CA GLY A 389 -2.56 -14.61 13.07
C GLY A 389 -1.08 -14.19 13.01
N VAL A 390 -0.69 -13.11 13.69
CA VAL A 390 0.66 -12.54 13.65
C VAL A 390 1.51 -13.12 14.79
N LEU A 391 2.70 -13.62 14.45
CA LEU A 391 3.64 -14.16 15.43
C LEU A 391 4.58 -13.07 15.95
N TYR A 392 4.52 -12.83 17.26
CA TYR A 392 5.44 -11.93 17.96
C TYR A 392 6.47 -12.73 18.75
N SER A 393 7.70 -12.23 18.78
CA SER A 393 8.80 -12.85 19.52
C SER A 393 9.26 -11.93 20.64
N SER A 394 9.90 -12.49 21.65
CA SER A 394 10.58 -11.72 22.69
C SER A 394 12.08 -11.59 22.38
N ARG A 395 12.76 -10.71 23.11
CA ARG A 395 14.23 -10.54 23.06
C ARG A 395 14.96 -11.86 23.36
N CYS A 396 14.40 -12.69 24.23
CA CYS A 396 14.96 -13.98 24.65
C CYS A 396 14.84 -15.09 23.58
N TYR A 397 14.22 -14.82 22.43
CA TYR A 397 14.13 -15.78 21.34
C TYR A 397 15.39 -15.75 20.45
N ASP A 398 16.11 -16.88 20.42
CA ASP A 398 17.47 -16.98 19.86
C ASP A 398 17.54 -17.37 18.36
N ALA A 399 16.41 -17.63 17.68
CA ALA A 399 16.48 -18.01 16.27
C ALA A 399 16.93 -16.83 15.39
N SER A 400 18.12 -16.96 14.78
CA SER A 400 18.79 -16.04 13.84
C SER A 400 18.07 -14.69 13.60
N LYS A 401 18.50 -13.64 14.31
CA LYS A 401 17.86 -12.30 14.44
C LYS A 401 17.84 -11.43 13.16
N LYS A 402 17.42 -11.97 12.02
CA LYS A 402 17.26 -11.25 10.73
C LYS A 402 15.98 -10.41 10.64
N ARG A 403 15.05 -10.60 11.58
CA ARG A 403 13.74 -9.95 11.67
C ARG A 403 13.57 -9.30 13.04
N ALA A 404 12.67 -8.34 13.14
CA ALA A 404 12.39 -7.58 14.37
C ALA A 404 10.90 -7.72 14.75
N ASN A 405 10.53 -8.87 15.33
CA ASN A 405 9.16 -9.13 15.83
C ASN A 405 9.02 -8.94 17.35
N SER A 406 10.07 -8.42 18.00
CA SER A 406 10.08 -8.06 19.41
C SER A 406 9.66 -6.63 19.68
N PHE A 407 9.44 -5.80 18.67
CA PHE A 407 9.03 -4.42 18.87
C PHE A 407 7.52 -4.29 18.70
N VAL A 408 6.86 -3.71 19.69
CA VAL A 408 5.41 -3.53 19.73
C VAL A 408 5.06 -2.08 20.06
N GLN A 409 3.85 -1.69 19.67
CA GLN A 409 3.20 -0.46 20.07
C GLN A 409 1.98 -0.84 20.91
N SER A 410 1.87 -0.25 22.09
CA SER A 410 0.71 -0.44 22.96
C SER A 410 -0.31 0.68 22.76
N LYS A 411 -1.58 0.34 22.92
CA LYS A 411 -2.63 1.34 23.17
C LYS A 411 -2.30 2.07 24.48
N PRO A 412 -2.77 3.31 24.66
CA PRO A 412 -2.53 4.02 25.91
C PRO A 412 -3.02 3.22 27.12
N ILE A 413 -2.16 3.10 28.12
CA ILE A 413 -2.40 2.30 29.34
C ILE A 413 -2.83 3.22 30.50
N ASP A 414 -2.62 4.52 30.36
CA ASP A 414 -2.91 5.55 31.36
C ASP A 414 -3.91 6.62 30.87
N ALA A 415 -4.45 7.38 31.82
CA ALA A 415 -5.31 8.52 31.55
C ALA A 415 -4.59 9.65 30.79
N ALA A 416 -3.25 9.64 30.74
CA ALA A 416 -2.42 10.57 29.99
C ALA A 416 -2.39 10.30 28.48
N HIS A 417 -2.98 9.18 28.02
CA HIS A 417 -3.10 8.79 26.61
C HIS A 417 -1.76 8.58 25.90
N THR A 418 -0.69 8.29 26.65
CA THR A 418 0.65 8.15 26.10
C THR A 418 0.82 6.78 25.43
N MET A 419 1.07 6.77 24.12
CA MET A 419 1.41 5.54 23.40
C MET A 419 2.80 5.07 23.84
N THR A 420 2.91 3.82 24.29
CA THR A 420 4.21 3.24 24.63
C THR A 420 4.69 2.35 23.50
N TYR A 421 5.86 2.68 22.96
CA TYR A 421 6.64 1.81 22.11
C TYR A 421 7.57 0.98 22.99
N GLY A 422 7.83 -0.26 22.64
CA GLY A 422 8.92 -0.95 23.30
C GLY A 422 9.30 -2.30 22.74
N GLU A 423 10.36 -2.86 23.33
CA GLU A 423 10.81 -4.21 23.02
C GLU A 423 10.27 -5.21 24.04
N VAL A 424 9.63 -6.27 23.55
CA VAL A 424 9.13 -7.37 24.36
C VAL A 424 10.29 -8.17 24.92
N LEU A 425 10.39 -8.18 26.24
CA LEU A 425 11.39 -8.95 26.98
C LEU A 425 10.97 -10.41 27.12
N CYS A 426 9.72 -10.65 27.51
CA CYS A 426 9.09 -11.97 27.57
C CYS A 426 7.56 -11.85 27.59
N TYR A 427 6.88 -12.98 27.40
CA TYR A 427 5.45 -13.11 27.61
C TYR A 427 5.19 -13.93 28.86
N LEU A 428 4.14 -13.58 29.58
CA LEU A 428 3.74 -14.23 30.81
C LEU A 428 2.29 -14.73 30.67
N CYS A 429 2.02 -15.96 31.07
CA CYS A 429 0.67 -16.48 31.23
C CYS A 429 0.41 -16.68 32.72
N ASP A 430 -0.58 -15.97 33.24
CA ASP A 430 -1.09 -16.18 34.60
C ASP A 430 -1.78 -17.55 34.67
N CYS A 431 -1.34 -18.40 35.58
CA CYS A 431 -1.88 -19.75 35.72
C CYS A 431 -3.29 -19.77 36.34
N ASP A 432 -3.66 -18.71 37.06
CA ASP A 432 -4.94 -18.64 37.76
C ASP A 432 -6.05 -18.14 36.81
N THR A 433 -5.77 -17.11 36.01
CA THR A 433 -6.76 -16.52 35.09
C THR A 433 -6.63 -16.96 33.64
N ASN A 434 -5.52 -17.63 33.25
CA ASN A 434 -5.10 -17.85 31.87
C ASN A 434 -4.92 -16.56 31.04
N SER A 435 -4.82 -15.41 31.70
CA SER A 435 -4.55 -14.13 31.03
C SER A 435 -3.09 -14.05 30.57
N VAL A 436 -2.88 -13.51 29.36
CA VAL A 436 -1.53 -13.37 28.79
C VAL A 436 -1.09 -11.91 28.85
N PHE A 437 0.07 -11.70 29.45
CA PHE A 437 0.74 -10.41 29.61
C PHE A 437 2.06 -10.38 28.84
N CYS A 438 2.54 -9.16 28.61
CA CYS A 438 3.78 -8.87 27.94
C CYS A 438 4.61 -7.96 28.84
N LEU A 439 5.84 -8.38 29.15
CA LEU A 439 6.83 -7.55 29.82
C LEU A 439 7.62 -6.79 28.77
N LEU A 440 7.65 -5.48 28.89
CA LEU A 440 8.05 -4.56 27.84
C LEU A 440 9.11 -3.60 28.37
N MET A 441 10.25 -3.52 27.68
CA MET A 441 11.19 -2.40 27.88
C MET A 441 10.69 -1.23 27.05
N ALA A 442 10.26 -0.16 27.72
CA ALA A 442 9.71 1.01 27.05
C ALA A 442 10.79 1.75 26.26
N TYR A 443 10.36 2.45 25.22
CA TYR A 443 11.20 3.30 24.39
C TYR A 443 10.62 4.72 24.40
N GLN A 444 11.49 5.70 24.59
CA GLN A 444 11.11 7.10 24.59
C GLN A 444 11.35 7.72 23.20
N ALA A 445 10.35 8.42 22.69
CA ALA A 445 10.43 9.15 21.43
C ALA A 445 11.37 10.34 21.55
N VAL A 446 12.31 10.46 20.61
CA VAL A 446 13.26 11.57 20.54
C VAL A 446 12.66 12.67 19.67
N HIS A 447 11.78 13.48 20.28
CA HIS A 447 11.02 14.52 19.57
C HIS A 447 11.91 15.56 18.86
N THR A 448 13.14 15.78 19.33
CA THR A 448 14.12 16.69 18.73
C THR A 448 14.69 16.20 17.39
N LYS A 449 14.55 14.91 17.08
CA LYS A 449 15.04 14.30 15.83
C LYS A 449 13.93 14.00 14.83
N ILE A 450 12.70 14.42 15.10
CA ILE A 450 11.59 14.27 14.15
C ILE A 450 11.89 15.11 12.91
N LEU A 451 11.80 14.47 11.75
CA LEU A 451 11.98 15.14 10.46
C LEU A 451 10.77 16.04 10.20
N PHE A 452 11.00 17.23 9.68
CA PHE A 452 9.93 18.13 9.26
C PHE A 452 10.30 18.89 8.00
N HIS A 453 9.29 19.26 7.24
CA HIS A 453 9.45 20.11 6.07
C HIS A 453 9.53 21.59 6.48
N TYR A 454 10.53 22.32 5.99
CA TYR A 454 10.76 23.70 6.45
C TYR A 454 9.67 24.69 6.01
N GLU A 455 9.18 24.59 4.78
CA GLU A 455 8.18 25.53 4.23
C GLU A 455 6.78 25.25 4.79
N SER A 456 6.34 23.98 4.78
CA SER A 456 4.99 23.63 5.24
C SER A 456 4.90 23.40 6.75
N ARG A 457 6.04 23.33 7.47
CA ARG A 457 6.14 23.01 8.90
C ARG A 457 5.58 21.64 9.29
N LEU A 458 5.26 20.80 8.31
CA LEU A 458 4.66 19.51 8.53
C LEU A 458 5.73 18.49 8.97
N LYS A 459 5.42 17.74 10.02
CA LYS A 459 6.31 16.73 10.61
C LYS A 459 6.05 15.37 9.98
N VAL A 460 7.10 14.59 9.75
CA VAL A 460 6.99 13.19 9.33
C VAL A 460 6.47 12.36 10.50
N GLN A 461 5.24 11.87 10.40
CA GLN A 461 4.55 11.29 11.57
C GLN A 461 4.87 9.81 11.78
N HIS A 462 5.22 9.08 10.72
CA HIS A 462 5.41 7.61 10.77
C HIS A 462 6.84 7.16 11.03
N LEU A 463 7.79 8.08 11.02
CA LEU A 463 9.19 7.80 11.35
C LEU A 463 9.56 8.51 12.64
N VAL A 464 9.40 7.80 13.75
CA VAL A 464 9.68 8.31 15.09
C VAL A 464 11.01 7.73 15.57
N PRO A 465 12.06 8.56 15.74
CA PRO A 465 13.29 8.11 16.37
C PRO A 465 13.03 7.81 17.84
N VAL A 466 13.53 6.68 18.33
CA VAL A 466 13.31 6.22 19.70
C VAL A 466 14.63 5.77 20.34
N HIS A 467 14.70 5.80 21.67
CA HIS A 467 15.78 5.20 22.44
C HIS A 467 15.23 4.32 23.57
N PRO A 468 15.94 3.26 23.99
CA PRO A 468 15.58 2.49 25.17
C PRO A 468 15.39 3.39 26.39
N SER A 469 14.28 3.20 27.10
CA SER A 469 14.12 3.68 28.48
C SER A 469 14.66 2.64 29.46
N GLU A 470 14.91 3.05 30.70
CA GLU A 470 15.11 2.13 31.82
C GLU A 470 13.78 1.55 32.33
N ASP A 471 12.65 2.13 31.91
CA ASP A 471 11.32 1.70 32.34
C ASP A 471 10.93 0.34 31.76
N VAL A 472 10.61 -0.58 32.65
CA VAL A 472 9.99 -1.87 32.33
C VAL A 472 8.53 -1.83 32.75
N ILE A 473 7.63 -2.20 31.86
CA ILE A 473 6.19 -2.22 32.11
C ILE A 473 5.59 -3.59 31.81
N LEU A 474 4.56 -3.96 32.57
CA LEU A 474 3.75 -5.15 32.32
C LEU A 474 2.41 -4.72 31.73
N ILE A 475 2.07 -5.25 30.56
CA ILE A 475 0.82 -4.90 29.87
C ILE A 475 0.05 -6.16 29.46
N PRO A 476 -1.29 -6.14 29.46
CA PRO A 476 -2.06 -7.20 28.82
C PRO A 476 -1.72 -7.29 27.32
N VAL A 477 -1.60 -8.51 26.79
CA VAL A 477 -1.35 -8.72 25.34
C VAL A 477 -2.46 -8.12 24.47
N SER A 478 -3.68 -8.01 24.99
CA SER A 478 -4.81 -7.34 24.32
C SER A 478 -4.59 -5.84 24.04
N CYS A 479 -3.65 -5.21 24.75
CA CYS A 479 -3.25 -3.81 24.55
C CYS A 479 -2.24 -3.62 23.42
N ILE A 480 -1.62 -4.70 22.91
CA ILE A 480 -0.73 -4.62 21.74
C ILE A 480 -1.58 -4.24 20.52
N GLN A 481 -1.22 -3.14 19.87
CA GLN A 481 -1.84 -2.77 18.60
C GLN A 481 -1.41 -3.76 17.53
N ASN A 482 -2.39 -4.29 16.80
CA ASN A 482 -2.09 -5.16 15.68
C ASN A 482 -1.29 -4.34 14.65
N GLN A 483 -0.06 -4.76 14.39
CA GLN A 483 0.82 -4.10 13.43
C GLN A 483 0.46 -4.45 11.99
N SER A 484 -0.60 -5.24 11.77
CA SER A 484 -1.21 -5.44 10.46
C SER A 484 -1.87 -4.14 9.99
N TYR A 485 -1.06 -3.17 9.59
CA TYR A 485 -1.50 -2.13 8.67
C TYR A 485 -2.14 -2.87 7.49
N GLN A 486 -3.43 -2.68 7.27
CA GLN A 486 -4.15 -3.45 6.25
C GLN A 486 -3.69 -3.08 4.83
N GLY A 487 -2.89 -2.03 4.69
CA GLY A 487 -2.25 -1.60 3.44
C GLY A 487 -0.86 -2.17 3.12
N TRP A 488 -0.37 -3.27 3.72
CA TRP A 488 0.96 -3.88 3.40
C TRP A 488 1.00 -4.84 2.22
#